data_AF-A0A7W0TAC7-F1
#
_entry.id   AF-A0A7W0TAC7-F1
#
_cell.length_a   1.000
_cell.length_b   1.000
_cell.length_c   1.000
_cell.angle_alpha   90.00
_cell.angle_beta   90.00
_cell.angle_gamma   90.00
#
_symmetry.space_group_name_H-M   'P 1'
#
loop_
_entity.id
_entity.type
_entity.pdbx_description
1 polymer ?
#
loop_
_entity_poly.entity_id
_entity_poly.type
_entity_poly.pdbx_seq_one_letter_code
_entity_poly.pdbx_strand_id
1 'polypeptide(L)'
;MRNLTVSALIAALAVTTLTAQRADACGNYRPEPRVMRLSTHFLPQATGAKTRSFVLFGPAASEGLAWRLLAPRSYDATKIADAAALEQPVALTLLGPTGARVVKSSRQVVLAQSWEFDGAMSALEVPAPRGARFEIAIEGAHADARWISLDAETTRPAAATWLAATGVKLRDPRMLSVRRIHGTDFETVSFYLDGSRGWVTYLKQGDRNHGRFAGAPVGVIANRGARQLVLSRGAESYVVYLGADA
;
A
#
# COMPACT_ATOMS: atom_id res chain seq x y z
N MET A 1 -62.72 -39.73 40.91
CA MET A 1 -61.78 -40.50 41.76
C MET A 1 -60.76 -41.18 40.86
N ARG A 2 -59.48 -41.21 41.28
CA ARG A 2 -58.26 -41.76 40.61
C ARG A 2 -57.60 -40.80 39.60
N ASN A 3 -56.49 -40.13 39.92
CA ASN A 3 -55.08 -40.54 40.19
C ASN A 3 -54.24 -40.12 38.95
N LEU A 4 -53.53 -39.00 39.01
CA LEU A 4 -52.08 -38.90 39.26
C LEU A 4 -51.21 -39.78 38.35
N THR A 5 -50.55 -39.18 37.36
CA THR A 5 -49.13 -39.49 37.09
C THR A 5 -48.42 -38.30 36.43
N VAL A 6 -47.56 -37.70 37.26
CA VAL A 6 -46.43 -36.82 36.97
C VAL A 6 -45.51 -37.44 35.91
N SER A 7 -45.02 -36.63 34.97
CA SER A 7 -43.69 -36.77 34.37
C SER A 7 -43.16 -35.39 33.99
N ALA A 8 -42.40 -34.80 34.91
CA ALA A 8 -41.62 -33.60 34.66
C ALA A 8 -40.34 -34.00 33.93
N LEU A 9 -40.15 -33.53 32.69
CA LEU A 9 -38.89 -33.66 31.98
C LEU A 9 -38.02 -32.44 32.34
N ILE A 10 -37.14 -32.61 33.33
CA ILE A 10 -36.08 -31.65 33.61
C ILE A 10 -34.98 -31.88 32.59
N ALA A 11 -35.01 -31.13 31.49
CA ALA A 11 -33.86 -31.01 30.61
C ALA A 11 -32.84 -30.08 31.31
N ALA A 12 -31.92 -30.67 32.05
CA ALA A 12 -30.71 -29.98 32.48
C ALA A 12 -29.86 -29.71 31.23
N LEU A 13 -30.03 -28.53 30.61
CA LEU A 13 -28.97 -27.96 29.81
C LEU A 13 -27.83 -27.64 30.77
N ALA A 14 -26.88 -28.57 30.86
CA ALA A 14 -25.54 -28.26 31.31
C ALA A 14 -25.00 -27.20 30.34
N VAL A 15 -25.14 -25.93 30.74
CA VAL A 15 -24.30 -24.86 30.26
C VAL A 15 -22.90 -25.24 30.73
N THR A 16 -22.20 -26.05 29.95
CA THR A 16 -20.75 -26.04 29.96
C THR A 16 -20.39 -24.63 29.57
N THR A 17 -20.23 -23.79 30.59
CA THR A 17 -19.37 -22.62 30.52
C THR A 17 -18.01 -23.17 30.14
N LEU A 18 -17.80 -23.34 28.84
CA LEU A 18 -16.54 -23.01 28.21
C LEU A 18 -16.33 -21.54 28.58
N THR A 19 -15.85 -21.32 29.80
CA THR A 19 -14.81 -20.34 30.04
C THR A 19 -13.67 -20.80 29.15
N ALA A 20 -13.81 -20.51 27.85
CA ALA A 20 -12.68 -20.19 27.02
C ALA A 20 -12.00 -19.09 27.83
N GLN A 21 -11.02 -19.50 28.62
CA GLN A 21 -9.81 -18.73 28.78
C GLN A 21 -9.49 -18.30 27.34
N ARG A 22 -9.96 -17.09 26.97
CA ARG A 22 -9.33 -16.31 25.92
C ARG A 22 -7.92 -16.17 26.43
N ALA A 23 -7.11 -17.15 26.08
CA ALA A 23 -5.69 -17.08 26.27
C ALA A 23 -5.26 -15.71 25.75
N ASP A 24 -4.40 -15.06 26.50
CA ASP A 24 -3.59 -13.91 26.10
C ASP A 24 -2.65 -14.28 24.92
N ALA A 25 -3.16 -15.00 23.92
CA ALA A 25 -2.53 -15.41 22.68
C ALA A 25 -2.61 -14.32 21.61
N CYS A 26 -3.35 -13.23 21.87
CA CYS A 26 -3.19 -11.99 21.12
C CYS A 26 -1.95 -11.28 21.65
N GLY A 27 -0.76 -11.78 21.31
CA GLY A 27 0.47 -11.01 21.47
C GLY A 27 0.26 -9.58 20.94
N ASN A 28 0.89 -8.58 21.55
CA ASN A 28 0.69 -7.15 21.25
C ASN A 28 0.41 -6.90 19.76
N TYR A 29 -0.87 -6.73 19.41
CA TYR A 29 -1.26 -6.35 18.06
C TYR A 29 -0.64 -4.98 17.82
N ARG A 30 0.46 -4.95 17.06
CA ARG A 30 1.05 -3.72 16.58
C ARG A 30 0.28 -3.39 15.32
N PRO A 31 -0.60 -2.37 15.32
CA PRO A 31 -1.26 -1.96 14.08
C PRO A 31 -0.17 -1.70 13.04
N GLU A 32 -0.33 -2.33 11.88
CA GLU A 32 0.61 -2.12 10.78
C GLU A 32 0.71 -0.62 10.50
N PRO A 33 1.91 -0.11 10.22
CA PRO A 33 2.05 1.31 9.93
C PRO A 33 1.22 1.63 8.68
N ARG A 34 0.40 2.69 8.75
CA ARG A 34 -0.40 3.11 7.60
C ARG A 34 0.54 3.64 6.52
N VAL A 35 0.65 2.89 5.43
CA VAL A 35 1.44 3.26 4.25
C VAL A 35 0.55 3.96 3.24
N MET A 36 1.02 5.08 2.71
CA MET A 36 0.32 5.93 1.76
C MET A 36 1.18 6.16 0.53
N ARG A 37 0.51 6.33 -0.61
CA ARG A 37 1.16 6.65 -1.88
C ARG A 37 1.59 8.12 -1.91
N LEU A 38 2.76 8.39 -2.51
CA LEU A 38 3.12 9.73 -2.95
C LEU A 38 2.75 9.91 -4.42
N SER A 39 2.29 11.11 -4.75
CA SER A 39 2.28 11.62 -6.11
C SER A 39 3.24 12.80 -6.21
N THR A 40 4.23 12.66 -7.10
CA THR A 40 5.33 13.63 -7.22
C THR A 40 5.35 14.22 -8.63
N HIS A 41 5.26 15.54 -8.70
CA HIS A 41 5.13 16.28 -9.95
C HIS A 41 6.31 17.21 -10.15
N PHE A 42 6.88 17.16 -11.36
CA PHE A 42 7.97 18.02 -11.79
C PHE A 42 7.41 19.24 -12.50
N LEU A 43 7.63 20.41 -11.91
CA LEU A 43 7.15 21.68 -12.43
C LEU A 43 8.31 22.40 -13.13
N PRO A 44 8.22 22.65 -14.44
CA PRO A 44 9.19 23.50 -15.11
C PRO A 44 9.08 24.94 -14.58
N GLN A 45 10.21 25.57 -14.23
CA GLN A 45 10.28 27.00 -13.93
C GLN A 45 11.47 27.63 -14.64
N ALA A 46 11.42 28.95 -14.84
CA ALA A 46 12.48 29.72 -15.50
C ALA A 46 13.85 29.60 -14.79
N THR A 47 13.85 29.41 -13.46
CA THR A 47 15.06 29.30 -12.62
C THR A 47 15.43 27.84 -12.28
N GLY A 48 14.76 26.86 -12.90
CA GLY A 48 14.99 25.43 -12.70
C GLY A 48 13.71 24.65 -12.40
N ALA A 49 13.81 23.32 -12.41
CA ALA A 49 12.68 22.47 -12.07
C ALA A 49 12.40 22.49 -10.57
N LYS A 50 11.14 22.74 -10.21
CA LYS A 50 10.61 22.59 -8.85
C LYS A 50 9.81 21.30 -8.76
N THR A 51 9.99 20.54 -7.69
CA THR A 51 9.16 19.35 -7.43
C THR A 51 8.10 19.68 -6.39
N ARG A 52 6.87 19.20 -6.58
CA ARG A 52 5.83 19.15 -5.54
C ARG A 52 5.45 17.71 -5.29
N SER A 53 5.30 17.34 -4.03
CA SER A 53 4.92 15.98 -3.63
C SER A 53 3.68 16.03 -2.75
N PHE A 54 2.80 15.06 -2.95
CA PHE A 54 1.51 14.97 -2.30
C PHE A 54 1.32 13.57 -1.75
N VAL A 55 0.98 13.45 -0.46
CA VAL A 55 0.61 12.18 0.15
C VAL A 55 -0.88 12.00 -0.01
N LEU A 56 -1.31 10.92 -0.67
CA LEU A 56 -2.71 10.67 -0.99
C LEU A 56 -3.42 9.99 0.18
N PHE A 57 -4.54 10.55 0.64
CA PHE A 57 -5.33 10.00 1.75
C PHE A 57 -6.55 9.17 1.31
N GLY A 58 -7.03 9.38 0.08
CA GLY A 58 -8.19 8.68 -0.46
C GLY A 58 -9.07 9.57 -1.32
N PRO A 59 -10.20 9.04 -1.83
CA PRO A 59 -11.16 9.80 -2.63
C PRO A 59 -11.66 11.06 -1.91
N ALA A 60 -11.95 12.11 -2.68
CA ALA A 60 -12.52 13.36 -2.19
C ALA A 60 -13.75 13.80 -3.00
N ALA A 61 -14.64 14.55 -2.37
CA ALA A 61 -15.69 15.28 -3.07
C ALA A 61 -15.06 16.35 -3.97
N SER A 62 -15.51 16.41 -5.23
CA SER A 62 -14.95 17.31 -6.26
C SER A 62 -15.86 18.48 -6.63
N GLU A 63 -17.10 18.47 -6.14
CA GLU A 63 -18.11 19.48 -6.45
C GLU A 63 -17.79 20.83 -5.79
N GLY A 64 -17.98 21.92 -6.52
CA GLY A 64 -17.76 23.28 -6.03
C GLY A 64 -16.28 23.67 -5.84
N LEU A 65 -15.32 22.80 -6.17
CA LEU A 65 -13.90 23.10 -6.02
C LEU A 65 -13.38 24.06 -7.10
N ALA A 66 -12.61 25.07 -6.67
CA ALA A 66 -11.93 26.01 -7.55
C ALA A 66 -10.64 25.40 -8.14
N TRP A 67 -10.80 24.58 -9.17
CA TRP A 67 -9.69 23.87 -9.81
C TRP A 67 -8.74 24.80 -10.58
N ARG A 68 -7.44 24.56 -10.43
CA ARG A 68 -6.39 25.17 -11.26
C ARG A 68 -5.37 24.13 -11.69
N LEU A 69 -4.65 24.38 -12.78
CA LEU A 69 -3.53 23.52 -13.18
C LEU A 69 -2.46 23.51 -12.07
N LEU A 70 -1.94 22.33 -11.76
CA LEU A 70 -0.87 22.14 -10.80
C LEU A 70 0.42 22.82 -11.26
N ALA A 71 0.75 22.64 -12.54
CA ALA A 71 1.85 23.29 -13.23
C ALA A 71 1.34 23.88 -14.56
N PRO A 72 0.95 25.16 -14.59
CA PRO A 72 0.62 25.83 -15.84
C PRO A 72 1.77 25.71 -16.85
N ARG A 73 1.46 25.42 -18.11
CA ARG A 73 2.44 25.25 -19.21
C ARG A 73 3.38 24.03 -19.05
N SER A 74 2.96 23.01 -18.30
CA SER A 74 3.60 21.68 -18.28
C SER A 74 2.77 20.68 -19.09
N TYR A 75 3.40 19.57 -19.50
CA TYR A 75 2.69 18.38 -19.99
C TYR A 75 1.88 17.68 -18.90
N ASP A 76 2.17 17.98 -17.65
CA ASP A 76 1.39 17.51 -16.51
C ASP A 76 0.06 18.27 -16.40
N ALA A 77 -1.01 17.62 -16.84
CA ALA A 77 -2.37 18.16 -16.84
C ALA A 77 -3.08 18.04 -15.48
N THR A 78 -2.39 17.58 -14.43
CA THR A 78 -2.97 17.43 -13.09
C THR A 78 -3.52 18.78 -12.61
N LYS A 79 -4.76 18.76 -12.09
CA LYS A 79 -5.38 19.94 -11.45
C LYS A 79 -5.33 19.79 -9.94
N ILE A 80 -5.30 20.93 -9.26
CA ILE A 80 -5.27 21.04 -7.82
C ILE A 80 -6.31 22.07 -7.37
N ALA A 81 -6.95 21.82 -6.24
CA ALA A 81 -7.77 22.77 -5.51
C ALA A 81 -7.29 22.83 -4.06
N ASP A 82 -7.36 24.02 -3.46
CA ASP A 82 -7.04 24.15 -2.04
C ASP A 82 -8.19 23.57 -1.18
N ALA A 83 -7.84 22.97 -0.05
CA ALA A 83 -8.79 22.50 0.95
C ALA A 83 -8.55 23.22 2.28
N ALA A 84 -9.48 23.09 3.23
CA ALA A 84 -9.27 23.58 4.58
C ALA A 84 -8.01 22.94 5.16
N ALA A 85 -7.11 23.75 5.73
CA ALA A 85 -5.92 23.22 6.37
C ALA A 85 -6.32 22.35 7.58
N LEU A 86 -5.52 21.33 7.87
CA LEU A 86 -5.70 20.53 9.06
C LEU A 86 -5.39 21.38 10.29
N GLU A 87 -6.25 21.32 11.31
CA GLU A 87 -6.02 22.02 12.58
C GLU A 87 -4.73 21.56 13.25
N GLN A 88 -4.39 20.28 13.11
CA GLN A 88 -3.16 19.69 13.63
C GLN A 88 -2.30 19.17 12.47
N PRO A 89 -1.01 19.56 12.39
CA PRO A 89 -0.10 19.03 11.39
C PRO A 89 0.08 17.52 11.54
N VAL A 90 -0.02 16.79 10.44
CA VAL A 90 0.23 15.34 10.39
C VAL A 90 1.72 15.11 10.20
N ALA A 91 2.31 14.27 11.05
CA ALA A 91 3.68 13.79 10.90
C ALA A 91 3.71 12.60 9.94
N LEU A 92 4.66 12.62 9.00
CA LEU A 92 4.82 11.59 7.99
C LEU A 92 6.31 11.26 7.84
N THR A 93 6.62 9.99 7.62
CA THR A 93 7.95 9.52 7.23
C THR A 93 7.93 9.18 5.74
N LEU A 94 8.56 10.02 4.92
CA LEU A 94 8.73 9.80 3.50
C LEU A 94 9.89 8.82 3.28
N LEU A 95 9.68 7.79 2.46
CA LEU A 95 10.69 6.78 2.15
C LEU A 95 10.86 6.61 0.64
N GLY A 96 12.09 6.44 0.20
CA GLY A 96 12.43 6.06 -1.17
C GLY A 96 13.93 5.87 -1.36
N PRO A 97 14.39 5.76 -2.62
CA PRO A 97 15.80 5.48 -2.93
C PRO A 97 16.80 6.50 -2.37
N THR A 98 16.35 7.73 -2.09
CA THR A 98 17.19 8.79 -1.51
C THR A 98 17.25 8.77 0.03
N GLY A 99 16.59 7.80 0.67
CA GLY A 99 16.58 7.61 2.11
C GLY A 99 15.22 7.88 2.75
N ALA A 100 15.26 8.23 4.04
CA ALA A 100 14.09 8.51 4.86
C ALA A 100 14.06 9.97 5.30
N ARG A 101 12.86 10.56 5.39
CA ARG A 101 12.68 11.92 5.91
C ARG A 101 11.38 12.06 6.67
N VAL A 102 11.46 12.52 7.91
CA VAL A 102 10.28 12.93 8.67
C VAL A 102 9.89 14.35 8.27
N VAL A 103 8.62 14.54 7.93
CA VAL A 103 8.02 15.83 7.61
C VAL A 103 6.74 16.02 8.43
N LYS A 104 6.33 17.28 8.60
CA LYS A 104 5.02 17.65 9.13
C LYS A 104 4.34 18.59 8.16
N SER A 105 3.04 18.42 7.95
CA SER A 105 2.27 19.35 7.12
C SER A 105 0.83 19.44 7.61
N SER A 106 0.26 20.64 7.51
CA SER A 106 -1.18 20.91 7.67
C SER A 106 -1.83 21.32 6.34
N ARG A 107 -1.05 21.39 5.25
CA ARG A 107 -1.51 21.91 3.96
C ARG A 107 -2.27 20.84 3.18
N GLN A 108 -3.57 20.77 3.42
CA GLN A 108 -4.47 19.90 2.70
C GLN A 108 -4.84 20.49 1.34
N VAL A 109 -4.94 19.63 0.34
CA VAL A 109 -5.34 19.95 -1.02
C VAL A 109 -6.21 18.83 -1.57
N VAL A 110 -6.88 19.10 -2.68
CA VAL A 110 -7.51 18.07 -3.50
C VAL A 110 -6.80 18.03 -4.84
N LEU A 111 -6.38 16.85 -5.28
CA LEU A 111 -5.86 16.62 -6.63
C LEU A 111 -6.98 16.04 -7.50
N ALA A 112 -7.10 16.52 -8.72
CA ALA A 112 -7.91 15.85 -9.72
C ALA A 112 -7.19 14.61 -10.24
N GLN A 113 -7.86 13.82 -11.09
CA GLN A 113 -7.28 12.63 -11.71
C GLN A 113 -5.89 12.90 -12.32
N SER A 114 -5.03 11.90 -12.26
CA SER A 114 -3.70 11.92 -12.87
C SER A 114 -3.43 10.61 -13.60
N TRP A 115 -2.23 10.44 -14.16
CA TRP A 115 -1.78 9.18 -14.73
C TRP A 115 -1.55 8.09 -13.67
N GLU A 116 -1.48 8.48 -12.39
CA GLU A 116 -1.20 7.61 -11.26
C GLU A 116 -2.45 7.08 -10.57
N PHE A 117 -3.54 7.83 -10.63
CA PHE A 117 -4.77 7.53 -9.91
C PHE A 117 -5.98 8.15 -10.62
N ASP A 118 -7.11 7.46 -10.50
CA ASP A 118 -8.38 7.90 -11.06
C ASP A 118 -9.19 8.69 -10.04
N GLY A 119 -9.98 9.66 -10.52
CA GLY A 119 -10.86 10.47 -9.69
C GLY A 119 -10.15 11.56 -8.86
N ALA A 120 -10.94 12.30 -8.09
CA ALA A 120 -10.43 13.34 -7.20
C ALA A 120 -9.96 12.74 -5.88
N MET A 121 -8.79 13.17 -5.41
CA MET A 121 -8.10 12.61 -4.25
C MET A 121 -7.81 13.69 -3.22
N SER A 122 -8.15 13.45 -1.96
CA SER A 122 -7.67 14.24 -0.84
C SER A 122 -6.20 13.95 -0.64
N ALA A 123 -5.40 15.00 -0.46
CA ALA A 123 -3.97 14.86 -0.29
C ALA A 123 -3.38 15.91 0.66
N LEU A 124 -2.20 15.59 1.19
CA LEU A 124 -1.38 16.52 1.95
C LEU A 124 -0.17 16.92 1.12
N GLU A 125 0.01 18.22 0.87
CA GLU A 125 1.23 18.71 0.25
C GLU A 125 2.38 18.64 1.25
N VAL A 126 3.46 17.95 0.87
CA VAL A 126 4.62 17.73 1.73
C VAL A 126 5.88 18.38 1.15
N PRO A 127 6.74 18.96 2.00
CA PRO A 127 8.00 19.53 1.54
C PRO A 127 8.98 18.41 1.15
N ALA A 128 9.36 18.37 -0.13
CA ALA A 128 10.40 17.49 -0.64
C ALA A 128 11.62 18.31 -1.09
N PRO A 129 12.84 18.00 -0.62
CA PRO A 129 14.05 18.65 -1.11
C PRO A 129 14.24 18.47 -2.61
N ARG A 130 14.90 19.43 -3.27
CA ARG A 130 15.27 19.32 -4.68
C ARG A 130 16.12 18.06 -4.89
N GLY A 131 15.74 17.23 -5.86
CA GLY A 131 16.45 15.99 -6.20
C GLY A 131 16.12 14.80 -5.31
N ALA A 132 15.35 14.98 -4.22
CA ALA A 132 14.87 13.85 -3.43
C ALA A 132 13.88 13.00 -4.24
N ARG A 133 13.97 11.68 -4.06
CA ARG A 133 13.05 10.69 -4.63
C ARG A 133 12.49 9.84 -3.50
N PHE A 134 11.20 10.02 -3.26
CA PHE A 134 10.40 9.29 -2.29
C PHE A 134 9.27 8.59 -3.04
N GLU A 135 8.97 7.36 -2.66
CA GLU A 135 7.96 6.51 -3.31
C GLU A 135 6.68 6.42 -2.47
N ILE A 136 6.83 6.44 -1.15
CA ILE A 136 5.74 6.24 -0.19
C ILE A 136 5.88 7.13 1.05
N ALA A 137 4.80 7.25 1.80
CA ALA A 137 4.77 7.86 3.12
C ALA A 137 4.26 6.85 4.15
N ILE A 138 4.81 6.91 5.34
CA ILE A 138 4.30 6.20 6.51
C ILE A 138 3.75 7.23 7.48
N GLU A 139 2.54 7.01 8.00
CA GLU A 139 1.98 7.86 9.04
C GLU A 139 2.81 7.82 10.32
N GLY A 140 3.18 9.00 10.85
CA GLY A 140 4.02 9.17 12.03
C GLY A 140 5.51 9.39 11.73
N ALA A 141 6.30 9.47 12.80
CA ALA A 141 7.75 9.63 12.74
C ALA A 141 8.44 8.28 13.01
N HIS A 142 9.05 7.70 11.98
CA HIS A 142 9.74 6.41 12.03
C HIS A 142 11.20 6.63 11.67
N ALA A 143 12.03 6.97 12.66
CA ALA A 143 13.43 7.33 12.47
C ALA A 143 14.30 6.15 11.98
N ASP A 144 13.85 4.93 12.24
CA ASP A 144 14.50 3.67 11.87
C ASP A 144 13.99 3.11 10.54
N ALA A 145 12.97 3.72 9.92
CA ALA A 145 12.40 3.20 8.70
C ALA A 145 13.35 3.39 7.49
N ARG A 146 13.47 2.36 6.66
CA ARG A 146 14.37 2.32 5.50
C ARG A 146 13.64 1.82 4.26
N TRP A 147 14.08 2.32 3.11
CA TRP A 147 13.63 1.85 1.81
C TRP A 147 14.56 0.76 1.29
N ILE A 148 13.97 -0.33 0.81
CA ILE A 148 14.66 -1.42 0.11
C ILE A 148 14.05 -1.49 -1.29
N SER A 149 14.86 -1.15 -2.29
CA SER A 149 14.45 -1.12 -3.69
C SER A 149 14.15 -2.52 -4.23
N LEU A 150 13.26 -2.56 -5.22
CA LEU A 150 13.14 -3.71 -6.10
C LEU A 150 14.21 -3.62 -7.20
N ASP A 151 14.75 -4.76 -7.59
CA ASP A 151 15.63 -4.83 -8.76
C ASP A 151 14.85 -4.45 -10.03
N ALA A 152 15.59 -4.16 -11.10
CA ALA A 152 15.02 -3.84 -12.39
C ALA A 152 14.07 -4.95 -12.87
N GLU A 153 12.99 -4.53 -13.51
CA GLU A 153 12.01 -5.43 -14.08
C GLU A 153 12.60 -6.32 -15.17
N THR A 154 12.38 -7.62 -15.06
CA THR A 154 12.81 -8.60 -16.05
C THR A 154 11.67 -9.54 -16.42
N THR A 155 11.64 -10.00 -17.67
CA THR A 155 10.86 -11.16 -18.09
C THR A 155 11.76 -12.39 -18.00
N ARG A 156 11.30 -13.47 -17.34
CA ARG A 156 12.08 -14.72 -17.23
C ARG A 156 11.23 -15.91 -17.68
N PRO A 157 11.68 -16.70 -18.67
CA PRO A 157 10.99 -17.93 -19.07
C PRO A 157 10.74 -18.86 -17.88
N ALA A 158 11.69 -18.96 -16.94
CA ALA A 158 11.55 -19.76 -15.72
C ALA A 158 10.35 -19.34 -14.84
N ALA A 159 10.02 -18.04 -14.78
CA ALA A 159 8.86 -17.58 -14.02
C ALA A 159 7.54 -17.95 -14.70
N ALA A 160 7.50 -17.98 -16.04
CA ALA A 160 6.34 -18.47 -16.78
C ALA A 160 6.11 -19.97 -16.55
N THR A 161 7.18 -20.77 -16.59
CA THR A 161 7.12 -22.21 -16.26
C THR A 161 6.66 -22.43 -14.82
N TRP A 162 7.22 -21.68 -13.87
CA TRP A 162 6.80 -21.74 -12.47
C TRP A 162 5.32 -21.39 -12.29
N LEU A 163 4.83 -20.31 -12.90
CA LEU A 163 3.41 -19.95 -12.86
C LEU A 163 2.51 -21.04 -13.47
N ALA A 164 2.90 -21.62 -14.60
CA ALA A 164 2.15 -22.72 -15.21
C ALA A 164 2.07 -23.93 -14.27
N ALA A 165 3.14 -24.25 -13.53
CA ALA A 165 3.16 -25.30 -12.51
C ALA A 165 2.19 -25.00 -11.35
N THR A 166 1.90 -23.73 -11.06
CA THR A 166 0.86 -23.33 -10.09
C THR A 166 -0.57 -23.36 -10.64
N GLY A 167 -0.77 -23.81 -11.89
CA GLY A 167 -2.07 -23.83 -12.56
C GLY A 167 -2.50 -22.47 -13.14
N VAL A 168 -1.64 -21.45 -13.10
CA VAL A 168 -1.92 -20.13 -13.66
C VAL A 168 -1.63 -20.16 -15.16
N LYS A 169 -2.66 -19.84 -15.96
CA LYS A 169 -2.50 -19.60 -17.40
C LYS A 169 -2.30 -18.11 -17.66
N LEU A 170 -1.15 -17.75 -18.23
CA LEU A 170 -0.88 -16.38 -18.66
C LEU A 170 -1.64 -16.09 -19.95
N ARG A 171 -2.29 -14.92 -20.02
CA ARG A 171 -2.90 -14.43 -21.27
C ARG A 171 -1.84 -14.07 -22.31
N ASP A 172 -0.78 -13.37 -21.87
CA ASP A 172 0.36 -12.98 -22.68
C ASP A 172 1.64 -13.06 -21.81
N PRO A 173 2.60 -13.95 -22.13
CA PRO A 173 3.86 -14.06 -21.39
C PRO A 173 4.68 -12.76 -21.37
N ARG A 174 4.47 -11.83 -22.32
CA ARG A 174 5.16 -10.54 -22.34
C ARG A 174 4.67 -9.58 -21.27
N MET A 175 3.50 -9.84 -20.69
CA MET A 175 2.96 -9.09 -19.55
C MET A 175 3.43 -9.65 -18.20
N LEU A 176 4.31 -10.65 -18.20
CA LEU A 176 4.93 -11.18 -17.00
C LEU A 176 6.10 -10.28 -16.58
N SER A 177 6.09 -9.86 -15.33
CA SER A 177 7.10 -9.00 -14.74
C SER A 177 7.68 -9.68 -13.51
N VAL A 178 9.00 -9.82 -13.45
CA VAL A 178 9.71 -10.36 -12.29
C VAL A 178 10.63 -9.27 -11.74
N ARG A 179 10.46 -8.97 -10.44
CA ARG A 179 11.37 -8.08 -9.71
C ARG A 179 11.83 -8.78 -8.43
N ARG A 180 13.14 -8.90 -8.27
CA ARG A 180 13.73 -9.41 -7.03
C ARG A 180 13.71 -8.30 -5.97
N ILE A 181 13.53 -8.69 -4.71
CA ILE A 181 13.65 -7.79 -3.58
C ILE A 181 15.11 -7.78 -3.14
N HIS A 182 15.75 -6.61 -3.22
CA HIS A 182 17.18 -6.45 -2.95
C HIS A 182 17.54 -6.96 -1.54
N GLY A 183 18.65 -7.70 -1.42
CA GLY A 183 19.10 -8.27 -0.14
C GLY A 183 18.22 -9.39 0.43
N THR A 184 17.40 -10.04 -0.41
CA THR A 184 16.57 -11.19 -0.03
C THR A 184 16.54 -12.25 -1.13
N ASP A 185 15.94 -13.40 -0.81
CA ASP A 185 15.61 -14.47 -1.77
C ASP A 185 14.17 -14.41 -2.29
N PHE A 186 13.47 -13.30 -2.00
CA PHE A 186 12.12 -13.08 -2.47
C PHE A 186 12.10 -12.42 -3.86
N GLU A 187 11.14 -12.85 -4.66
CA GLU A 187 10.80 -12.30 -5.95
C GLU A 187 9.31 -11.95 -5.99
N THR A 188 8.98 -10.84 -6.62
CA THR A 188 7.60 -10.51 -7.02
C THR A 188 7.40 -10.93 -8.47
N VAL A 189 6.31 -11.64 -8.73
CA VAL A 189 5.94 -12.11 -10.07
C VAL A 189 4.58 -11.51 -10.41
N SER A 190 4.57 -10.48 -11.24
CA SER A 190 3.38 -9.67 -11.54
C SER A 190 2.90 -9.92 -12.97
N PHE A 191 1.60 -10.03 -13.19
CA PHE A 191 1.02 -10.25 -14.52
C PHE A 191 -0.48 -9.89 -14.55
N TYR A 192 -1.06 -9.84 -15.75
CA TYR A 192 -2.51 -9.76 -15.94
C TYR A 192 -3.11 -11.17 -16.03
N LEU A 193 -4.11 -11.43 -15.20
CA LEU A 193 -4.96 -12.60 -15.38
C LEU A 193 -5.93 -12.38 -16.52
N ASP A 194 -6.23 -13.45 -17.26
CA ASP A 194 -7.29 -13.40 -18.25
C ASP A 194 -8.63 -13.04 -17.60
N GLY A 195 -9.38 -12.13 -18.23
CA GLY A 195 -10.61 -11.56 -17.69
C GLY A 195 -10.45 -10.61 -16.48
N SER A 196 -9.25 -10.38 -15.95
CA SER A 196 -9.00 -9.41 -14.88
C SER A 196 -8.64 -8.03 -15.44
N ARG A 197 -9.20 -6.96 -14.86
CA ARG A 197 -8.82 -5.57 -15.18
C ARG A 197 -7.56 -5.09 -14.46
N GLY A 198 -7.00 -5.88 -13.55
CA GLY A 198 -5.89 -5.45 -12.69
C GLY A 198 -4.72 -6.43 -12.67
N TRP A 199 -3.55 -5.86 -12.33
CA TRP A 199 -2.34 -6.61 -12.00
C TRP A 199 -2.55 -7.52 -10.80
N VAL A 200 -2.03 -8.73 -10.91
CA VAL A 200 -1.88 -9.66 -9.80
C VAL A 200 -0.40 -9.89 -9.58
N THR A 201 0.02 -9.87 -8.33
CA THR A 201 1.39 -10.10 -7.91
C THR A 201 1.46 -11.33 -7.02
N TYR A 202 2.33 -12.27 -7.37
CA TYR A 202 2.69 -13.40 -6.51
C TYR A 202 3.99 -13.07 -5.79
N LEU A 203 4.08 -13.47 -4.52
CA LEU A 203 5.34 -13.45 -3.77
C LEU A 203 5.95 -14.85 -3.81
N LYS A 204 7.17 -14.94 -4.33
CA LYS A 204 7.89 -16.19 -4.56
C LYS A 204 9.20 -16.19 -3.75
N GLN A 205 9.59 -17.34 -3.20
CA GLN A 205 10.90 -17.58 -2.58
C GLN A 205 11.41 -18.95 -3.02
N GLY A 206 12.45 -18.99 -3.85
CA GLY A 206 12.80 -20.24 -4.56
C GLY A 206 11.59 -20.75 -5.36
N ASP A 207 11.19 -22.00 -5.18
CA ASP A 207 9.97 -22.56 -5.82
C ASP A 207 8.69 -22.35 -5.00
N ARG A 208 8.80 -21.83 -3.77
CA ARG A 208 7.67 -21.64 -2.88
C ARG A 208 6.85 -20.41 -3.26
N ASN A 209 5.53 -20.58 -3.32
CA ASN A 209 4.57 -19.48 -3.40
C ASN A 209 4.14 -19.07 -1.98
N HIS A 210 4.32 -17.80 -1.64
CA HIS A 210 3.92 -17.21 -0.35
C HIS A 210 2.55 -16.55 -0.38
N GLY A 211 1.95 -16.40 -1.56
CA GLY A 211 0.62 -15.84 -1.69
C GLY A 211 0.43 -15.03 -2.96
N ARG A 212 -0.84 -14.70 -3.19
CA ARG A 212 -1.31 -13.89 -4.31
C ARG A 212 -1.89 -12.59 -3.76
N PHE A 213 -1.48 -11.47 -4.34
CA PHE A 213 -1.85 -10.12 -3.94
C PHE A 213 -2.33 -9.29 -5.14
N ALA A 214 -3.18 -8.29 -4.89
CA ALA A 214 -3.83 -7.49 -5.93
C ALA A 214 -3.20 -6.10 -6.06
N GLY A 215 -2.42 -5.82 -7.09
CA GLY A 215 -1.69 -4.56 -7.22
C GLY A 215 -0.24 -4.74 -7.64
N ALA A 216 0.43 -3.65 -7.95
CA ALA A 216 1.81 -3.64 -8.41
C ALA A 216 2.78 -3.48 -7.23
N PRO A 217 3.93 -4.17 -7.22
CA PRO A 217 4.93 -4.01 -6.16
C PRO A 217 5.67 -2.67 -6.34
N VAL A 218 5.72 -1.89 -5.26
CA VAL A 218 6.38 -0.57 -5.24
C VAL A 218 7.80 -0.69 -4.69
N GLY A 219 7.94 -1.39 -3.56
CA GLY A 219 9.22 -1.64 -2.90
C GLY A 219 9.02 -2.25 -1.52
N VAL A 220 10.10 -2.36 -0.76
CA VAL A 220 10.07 -2.93 0.59
C VAL A 220 10.42 -1.86 1.60
N ILE A 221 9.70 -1.85 2.71
CA ILE A 221 10.05 -1.07 3.89
C ILE A 221 10.66 -1.98 4.95
N ALA A 222 11.76 -1.54 5.55
CA ALA A 222 12.20 -2.06 6.83
C ALA A 222 11.81 -1.05 7.91
N ASN A 223 11.03 -1.46 8.91
CA ASN A 223 10.58 -0.58 9.99
C ASN A 223 10.41 -1.39 11.28
N ARG A 224 10.97 -0.93 12.40
CA ARG A 224 10.87 -1.60 13.71
C ARG A 224 11.27 -3.08 13.69
N GLY A 225 12.31 -3.40 12.92
CA GLY A 225 12.83 -4.76 12.77
C GLY A 225 11.95 -5.70 11.92
N ALA A 226 11.00 -5.17 11.14
CA ALA A 226 10.18 -5.94 10.22
C ALA A 226 10.42 -5.48 8.78
N ARG A 227 10.45 -6.42 7.84
CA ARG A 227 10.42 -6.16 6.39
C ARG A 227 9.00 -6.36 5.87
N GLN A 228 8.50 -5.39 5.11
CA GLN A 228 7.17 -5.44 4.52
C GLN A 228 7.21 -5.02 3.05
N LEU A 229 6.66 -5.85 2.17
CA LEU A 229 6.45 -5.51 0.77
C LEU A 229 5.29 -4.54 0.65
N VAL A 230 5.52 -3.38 0.03
CA VAL A 230 4.51 -2.40 -0.30
C VAL A 230 3.98 -2.66 -1.70
N LEU A 231 2.66 -2.76 -1.79
CA LEU A 231 1.92 -2.95 -3.03
C LEU A 231 0.96 -1.78 -3.23
N SER A 232 0.78 -1.35 -4.48
CA SER A 232 -0.15 -0.28 -4.85
C SER A 232 -1.29 -0.81 -5.71
N ARG A 233 -2.50 -0.32 -5.44
CA ARG A 233 -3.70 -0.62 -6.24
C ARG A 233 -4.52 0.66 -6.40
N GLY A 234 -4.43 1.28 -7.57
CA GLY A 234 -4.96 2.62 -7.77
C GLY A 234 -4.30 3.60 -6.80
N ALA A 235 -5.10 4.25 -5.95
CA ALA A 235 -4.60 5.16 -4.93
C ALA A 235 -4.25 4.51 -3.58
N GLU A 236 -4.64 3.25 -3.38
CA GLU A 236 -4.40 2.55 -2.12
C GLU A 236 -3.00 1.94 -2.09
N SER A 237 -2.41 1.92 -0.91
CA SER A 237 -1.20 1.15 -0.62
C SER A 237 -1.49 0.20 0.53
N TYR A 238 -0.93 -1.00 0.45
CA TYR A 238 -1.03 -2.00 1.51
C TYR A 238 0.29 -2.74 1.61
N VAL A 239 0.48 -3.43 2.73
CA VAL A 239 1.74 -4.09 3.06
C VAL A 239 1.55 -5.59 3.22
N VAL A 240 2.58 -6.35 2.89
CA VAL A 240 2.67 -7.79 3.11
C VAL A 240 3.92 -8.06 3.93
N TYR A 241 3.77 -8.69 5.09
CA TYR A 241 4.90 -9.04 5.95
C TYR A 241 5.80 -10.08 5.28
N LEU A 242 7.10 -9.77 5.20
CA LEU A 242 8.12 -10.65 4.61
C LEU A 242 8.94 -11.40 5.67
N GLY A 243 8.94 -10.92 6.92
CA GLY A 243 9.77 -11.45 7.99
C GLY A 243 10.43 -10.35 8.81
N ALA A 244 11.25 -10.77 9.78
CA ALA A 244 12.09 -9.86 10.53
C ALA A 244 13.19 -9.28 9.63
N ASP A 245 13.62 -8.06 9.94
CA ASP A 245 14.85 -7.48 9.39
C ASP A 245 16.03 -8.12 10.11
N ALA A 246 16.94 -8.72 9.34
CA ALA A 246 18.12 -9.42 9.84
C ALA A 246 19.22 -8.46 10.30
#